data_AF-A0A0S8BWN9-F1
#
_entry.id   AF-A0A0S8BWN9-F1
#
_cell.length_a   1.000
_cell.length_b   1.000
_cell.length_c   1.000
_cell.angle_alpha   90.00
_cell.angle_beta   90.00
_cell.angle_gamma   90.00
#
_symmetry.space_group_name_H-M   'P 1'
#
loop_
_entity.id
_entity.type
_entity.pdbx_description
1 polymer ?
#
loop_
_entity_poly.entity_id
_entity_poly.type
_entity_poly.pdbx_seq_one_letter_code
_entity_poly.pdbx_strand_id
1 'polypeptide(L)'
;DGEVWKNTFDMAWKPVFSPDGKTVVAKVEKKGKYTFATNDRLWSRDCEAVWDPVFSPDGEKILLRSVEEGKYYRRILPVAELRK
;
A
#
# COMPACT_ATOMS: atom_id res chain seq x y z
N ASP A 1 11.56 5.05 -11.22
CA ASP A 1 12.02 6.26 -11.95
C ASP A 1 13.30 6.86 -11.37
N GLY A 2 13.69 6.50 -10.13
CA GLY A 2 14.84 7.12 -9.48
C GLY A 2 14.47 8.43 -8.80
N GLU A 3 13.19 8.80 -8.79
CA GLU A 3 12.68 9.95 -8.07
C GLU A 3 12.37 9.57 -6.62
N VAL A 4 12.80 10.41 -5.69
CA VAL A 4 12.48 10.25 -4.27
C VAL A 4 11.04 10.68 -4.05
N TRP A 5 10.29 9.84 -3.31
CA TRP A 5 8.94 10.17 -2.84
C TRP A 5 8.94 11.44 -1.98
N LYS A 6 7.95 12.31 -2.16
CA LYS A 6 7.81 13.56 -1.42
C LYS A 6 7.31 13.33 -0.01
N ASN A 7 6.51 12.29 0.21
CA ASN A 7 6.12 11.91 1.57
C ASN A 7 7.30 11.27 2.30
N THR A 8 7.45 11.64 3.56
CA THR A 8 8.30 10.96 4.51
C THR A 8 7.46 10.11 5.46
N PHE A 9 8.07 9.05 5.95
CA PHE A 9 7.45 8.06 6.82
C PHE A 9 8.39 7.78 7.98
N ASP A 10 7.82 7.39 9.12
CA ASP A 10 8.62 6.93 10.27
C ASP A 10 9.33 5.62 9.89
N MET A 11 8.61 4.75 9.18
CA MET A 11 9.14 3.52 8.59
C MET A 11 8.51 3.28 7.20
N ALA A 12 9.30 2.76 6.28
CA ALA A 12 8.84 2.20 5.01
C ALA A 12 9.45 0.81 4.84
N TRP A 13 8.62 -0.18 4.52
CA TRP A 13 9.06 -1.56 4.31
C TRP A 13 9.33 -1.85 2.84
N LYS A 14 9.83 -3.06 2.56
CA LYS A 14 10.12 -3.52 1.19
C LYS A 14 8.93 -3.22 0.25
N PRO A 15 9.14 -2.41 -0.80
CA PRO A 15 8.08 -2.13 -1.76
C PRO A 15 7.79 -3.37 -2.61
N VAL A 16 6.54 -3.46 -3.09
CA VAL A 16 6.12 -4.43 -4.12
C VAL A 16 5.77 -3.69 -5.40
N PHE A 17 6.17 -4.25 -6.53
CA PHE A 17 5.90 -3.70 -7.86
C PHE A 17 4.78 -4.50 -8.52
N SER A 18 3.92 -3.81 -9.28
CA SER A 18 3.01 -4.47 -10.20
C SER A 18 3.80 -5.25 -11.26
N PRO A 19 3.19 -6.28 -11.89
CA PRO A 19 3.86 -7.06 -12.94
C PRO A 19 4.41 -6.23 -14.10
N ASP A 20 3.74 -5.12 -14.44
CA ASP A 20 4.18 -4.17 -15.47
C ASP A 20 5.21 -3.13 -15.00
N GLY A 21 5.56 -3.13 -13.70
CA GLY A 21 6.49 -2.20 -13.07
C GLY A 21 5.98 -0.76 -12.91
N LYS A 22 4.73 -0.44 -13.29
CA LYS A 22 4.20 0.94 -13.30
C LYS A 22 3.62 1.40 -11.97
N THR A 23 3.28 0.46 -11.09
CA THR A 23 2.75 0.74 -9.75
C THR A 23 3.69 0.15 -8.72
N VAL A 24 4.13 0.97 -7.78
CA VAL A 24 4.83 0.52 -6.58
C VAL A 24 3.95 0.79 -5.36
N VAL A 25 3.80 -0.23 -4.51
CA VAL A 25 3.06 -0.14 -3.24
C VAL A 25 3.99 -0.53 -2.10
N ALA A 26 4.04 0.29 -1.07
CA ALA A 26 4.78 0.00 0.15
C ALA A 26 3.86 0.08 1.37
N LYS A 27 4.02 -0.84 2.31
CA LYS A 27 3.58 -0.62 3.69
C LYS A 27 4.42 0.50 4.28
N VAL A 28 3.78 1.43 4.97
CA VAL A 28 4.43 2.56 5.65
C VAL A 28 3.85 2.77 7.04
N GLU A 29 4.62 3.40 7.90
CA GLU A 29 4.20 3.89 9.21
C GLU A 29 4.32 5.41 9.23
N LYS A 30 3.27 6.07 9.72
CA LYS A 30 3.22 7.52 9.85
C LYS A 30 2.47 7.87 11.13
N LYS A 31 3.12 8.57 12.05
CA LYS A 31 2.58 8.98 13.35
C LYS A 31 2.06 7.79 14.17
N GLY A 32 2.79 6.68 14.18
CA GLY A 32 2.43 5.47 14.93
C GLY A 32 1.24 4.68 14.38
N LYS A 33 0.80 4.97 13.15
CA LYS A 33 -0.24 4.24 12.43
C LYS A 33 0.30 3.67 11.13
N TYR A 34 -0.26 2.53 10.73
CA TYR A 34 0.16 1.82 9.52
C TYR A 34 -0.79 2.10 8.37
N THR A 35 -0.26 2.19 7.16
CA THR A 35 -1.06 2.29 5.94
C THR A 35 -0.23 1.87 4.71
N PHE A 36 -0.79 2.06 3.52
CA PHE A 36 -0.11 1.81 2.25
C PHE A 36 0.18 3.12 1.51
N ALA A 37 1.36 3.22 0.91
CA ALA A 37 1.72 4.27 -0.04
C ALA A 37 1.81 3.66 -1.45
N THR A 38 1.09 4.21 -2.42
CA THR A 38 1.09 3.79 -3.83
C THR A 38 1.63 4.93 -4.69
N ASN A 39 2.80 4.74 -5.32
CA ASN A 39 3.48 5.81 -6.07
C ASN A 39 3.47 7.16 -5.31
N ASP A 40 3.93 7.15 -4.06
CA ASP A 40 3.94 8.32 -3.15
C ASP A 40 2.56 8.86 -2.72
N ARG A 41 1.46 8.14 -2.98
CA ARG A 41 0.11 8.50 -2.48
C ARG A 41 -0.29 7.62 -1.32
N LEU A 42 -0.67 8.25 -0.20
CA LEU A 42 -1.18 7.56 0.98
C LEU A 42 -2.60 7.04 0.74
N TRP A 43 -2.83 5.78 1.11
CA TRP A 43 -4.18 5.25 1.25
C TRP A 43 -4.90 5.98 2.40
N SER A 44 -6.19 6.27 2.22
CA SER A 44 -6.96 7.14 3.13
C SER A 44 -7.29 6.54 4.49
N ARG A 45 -6.74 5.36 4.83
CA ARG A 45 -7.03 4.65 6.07
C ARG A 45 -5.78 4.56 6.93
N ASP A 46 -5.95 4.96 8.18
CA ASP A 46 -5.00 4.65 9.25
C ASP A 46 -5.39 3.31 9.89
N CYS A 47 -4.45 2.39 9.95
CA CYS A 47 -4.66 1.04 10.46
C CYS A 47 -3.81 0.77 11.70
N GLU A 48 -4.27 -0.16 12.52
CA GLU A 48 -3.51 -0.69 13.67
C GLU A 48 -2.39 -1.62 13.20
N ALA A 49 -2.61 -2.34 12.10
CA ALA A 49 -1.62 -3.17 11.45
C ALA A 49 -1.96 -3.32 9.97
N VAL A 50 -0.93 -3.48 9.13
CA VAL A 50 -1.08 -3.92 7.74
C VAL A 50 0.01 -4.94 7.39
N TRP A 51 -0.27 -5.78 6.39
CA TRP A 51 0.65 -6.78 5.84
C TRP A 51 1.06 -6.44 4.42
N ASP A 52 2.07 -7.14 3.92
CA ASP A 52 2.58 -6.99 2.55
C ASP A 52 1.43 -7.03 1.51
N PRO A 53 1.36 -6.03 0.61
CA PRO A 53 0.43 -6.04 -0.50
C PRO A 53 0.80 -7.15 -1.48
N VAL A 54 -0.21 -7.73 -2.14
CA VAL A 54 0.02 -8.78 -3.15
C VAL A 54 -0.77 -8.44 -4.41
N PHE A 55 -0.06 -8.16 -5.50
CA PHE A 55 -0.68 -7.98 -6.82
C PHE A 55 -1.20 -9.32 -7.36
N SER A 56 -2.31 -9.28 -8.09
CA SER A 56 -2.70 -10.40 -8.95
C SER A 56 -1.68 -10.59 -10.08
N PRO A 57 -1.55 -11.80 -10.65
CA PRO A 57 -0.60 -12.08 -11.73
C PRO A 57 -0.78 -11.19 -12.97
N ASP A 58 -2.03 -10.82 -13.27
CA ASP A 58 -2.38 -9.88 -14.35
C ASP A 58 -2.14 -8.40 -14.00
N GLY A 59 -1.84 -8.08 -12.74
CA GLY A 59 -1.62 -6.72 -12.26
C GLY A 59 -2.88 -5.86 -12.15
N GLU A 60 -4.07 -6.40 -12.39
CA GLU A 60 -5.32 -5.64 -12.38
C GLU A 60 -5.85 -5.42 -10.96
N LYS A 61 -5.53 -6.31 -10.03
CA LYS A 61 -6.02 -6.32 -8.65
C LYS A 61 -4.88 -6.41 -7.66
N ILE A 62 -5.18 -6.04 -6.42
CA ILE A 62 -4.27 -6.14 -5.29
C ILE A 62 -5.01 -6.55 -4.03
N LEU A 63 -4.44 -7.50 -3.30
CA LEU A 63 -4.89 -7.87 -1.96
C LEU A 63 -4.21 -6.97 -0.93
N LEU A 64 -5.02 -6.22 -0.18
CA LEU A 64 -4.61 -5.48 1.00
C LEU A 64 -5.20 -6.14 2.25
N ARG A 65 -4.39 -6.24 3.30
CA ARG A 65 -4.77 -6.80 4.59
C ARG A 65 -4.45 -5.80 5.67
N SER A 66 -5.42 -5.57 6.56
CA SER A 66 -5.29 -4.60 7.64
C SER A 66 -6.07 -5.02 8.88
N VAL A 67 -5.69 -4.46 10.02
CA VAL A 67 -6.52 -4.41 11.23
C VAL A 67 -6.99 -2.99 11.43
N GLU A 68 -8.31 -2.82 11.50
CA GLU A 68 -8.98 -1.55 11.77
C GLU A 68 -10.01 -1.78 12.88
N GLU A 69 -9.90 -1.04 13.98
CA GLU A 69 -10.79 -1.15 15.15
C GLU A 69 -10.89 -2.59 15.67
N GLY A 70 -9.73 -3.25 15.82
CA GLY A 70 -9.62 -4.65 16.24
C GLY A 70 -10.18 -5.69 15.25
N LYS A 71 -10.65 -5.29 14.07
CA LYS A 71 -11.20 -6.20 13.05
C LYS A 71 -10.20 -6.43 11.92
N TYR A 72 -10.05 -7.69 11.52
CA TYR A 72 -9.18 -8.08 10.41
C TYR A 72 -9.93 -7.99 9.07
N TYR A 73 -9.37 -7.22 8.13
CA TYR A 73 -9.93 -7.05 6.79
C TYR A 73 -9.03 -7.67 5.72
N ARG A 74 -9.65 -8.30 4.73
CA ARG A 74 -9.03 -8.68 3.45
C ARG A 74 -9.77 -7.95 2.34
N ARG A 75 -9.08 -7.12 1.57
CA ARG A 75 -9.67 -6.35 0.47
C ARG A 75 -8.94 -6.68 -0.82
N ILE A 76 -9.69 -7.14 -1.82
CA ILE A 76 -9.22 -7.24 -3.19
C ILE A 76 -9.74 -6.01 -3.90
N LEU A 77 -8.84 -5.11 -4.29
CA LEU A 77 -9.17 -3.84 -4.94
C LEU A 77 -8.62 -3.83 -6.36
N PRO A 78 -9.31 -3.21 -7.33
CA PRO A 78 -8.69 -2.84 -8.59
C PRO A 78 -7.50 -1.91 -8.35
N VAL A 79 -6.36 -2.16 -9.00
CA VAL A 79 -5.16 -1.31 -8.88
C VAL A 79 -5.44 0.13 -9.35
N ALA A 80 -6.38 0.30 -10.28
CA ALA A 80 -6.84 1.61 -10.74
C ALA A 80 -7.44 2.48 -9.62
N GLU A 81 -7.98 1.89 -8.55
CA GLU A 81 -8.52 2.64 -7.41
C GLU A 81 -7.42 3.19 -6.50
N LEU A 82 -6.23 2.56 -6.46
CA LEU A 82 -5.09 3.06 -5.68
C LEU A 82 -4.36 4.23 -6.36
N ARG A 83 -4.65 4.49 -7.64
CA ARG A 83 -4.04 5.58 -8.42
C ARG A 83 -4.80 6.90 -8.33
N LYS A 84 -6.02 6.89 -7.81
CA LYS A 84 -6.85 8.08 -7.62
C LYS A 84 -6.39 8.81 -6.35
#